data_AF-A0A0C3AWS5-F1
#
_entry.id   AF-A0A0C3AWS5-F1
#
_cell.length_a   1.000
_cell.length_b   1.000
_cell.length_c   1.000
_cell.angle_alpha   90.00
_cell.angle_beta   90.00
_cell.angle_gamma   90.00
#
_symmetry.space_group_name_H-M   'P 1'
#
loop_
_entity.id
_entity.type
_entity.pdbx_description
1 polymer ?
#
loop_
_entity_poly.entity_id
_entity_poly.type
_entity_poly.pdbx_seq_one_letter_code
_entity_poly.pdbx_strand_id
1 'polypeptide(L)' 'MRSAFVLLSVVAAALGQALTVNTPTGAINCLNQAISWVGGTGPYTIQIQPGGDPTQAALETFTGLAASPYSWFVTEAA' A
#
# COMPACT_ATOMS: atom_id res chain seq x y z
N MET A 1 -15.50 -19.13 45.23
CA MET A 1 -15.60 -18.08 44.19
C MET A 1 -14.33 -17.25 44.23
N ARG A 2 -13.41 -17.44 43.28
CA ARG A 2 -12.32 -16.49 42.99
C ARG A 2 -11.87 -16.77 41.56
N SER A 3 -12.48 -16.00 40.67
CA SER A 3 -12.55 -16.21 39.23
C SER A 3 -11.16 -16.26 38.59
N ALA A 4 -11.02 -17.19 37.65
CA ALA A 4 -9.90 -17.27 36.73
C ALA A 4 -9.96 -16.09 35.75
N PHE A 5 -8.88 -15.31 35.66
CA PHE A 5 -8.66 -14.37 34.55
C PHE A 5 -7.94 -15.13 33.44
N VAL A 6 -8.70 -15.67 32.49
CA VAL A 6 -8.14 -16.18 31.23
C VAL A 6 -8.01 -14.99 30.28
N LEU A 7 -6.81 -14.41 30.21
CA LEU A 7 -6.45 -13.48 29.15
C LEU A 7 -6.17 -14.28 27.88
N LEU A 8 -7.23 -14.48 27.08
CA LEU A 8 -7.14 -15.05 25.75
C LEU A 8 -6.55 -13.98 24.81
N SER A 9 -5.22 -13.91 24.73
CA SER A 9 -4.55 -13.06 23.73
C SER A 9 -4.82 -13.65 22.35
N VAL A 10 -5.75 -13.03 21.61
CA VAL A 10 -5.97 -13.34 20.20
C VAL A 10 -4.75 -12.89 19.42
N VAL A 11 -3.85 -13.83 19.13
CA VAL A 11 -2.88 -13.67 18.04
C VAL A 11 -3.69 -13.80 16.76
N ALA A 12 -4.15 -12.67 16.24
CA ALA A 12 -4.74 -12.62 14.91
C ALA A 12 -3.65 -12.97 13.91
N ALA A 13 -3.66 -14.21 13.43
CA ALA A 13 -2.84 -14.65 12.32
C ALA A 13 -3.22 -13.82 11.07
N ALA A 14 -2.44 -12.79 10.77
CA ALA A 14 -2.54 -12.04 9.52
C ALA A 14 -1.92 -12.87 8.37
N LEU A 15 -2.54 -14.01 8.05
CA LEU A 15 -2.19 -14.78 6.88
C LEU A 15 -2.88 -14.14 5.67
N GLY A 16 -2.16 -13.28 4.94
CA GLY A 16 -2.46 -12.94 3.55
C GLY A 16 -3.76 -12.17 3.31
N GLN A 17 -3.99 -11.05 4.02
CA GLN A 17 -4.99 -10.09 3.56
C GLN A 17 -4.61 -9.63 2.15
N ALA A 18 -5.44 -10.00 1.16
CA ALA A 18 -5.23 -9.61 -0.23
C ALA A 18 -4.98 -8.10 -0.29
N LEU A 19 -3.78 -7.72 -0.74
CA LEU A 19 -3.41 -6.33 -0.90
C LEU A 19 -4.10 -5.82 -2.15
N THR A 20 -5.04 -4.91 -1.97
CA THR A 20 -5.69 -4.21 -3.08
C THR A 20 -5.20 -2.78 -3.09
N VAL A 21 -4.74 -2.30 -4.23
CA VAL A 21 -4.24 -0.94 -4.45
C VAL A 21 -5.09 -0.25 -5.52
N ASN A 22 -5.43 1.04 -5.35
CA ASN A 22 -5.97 1.81 -6.46
C ASN A 22 -4.82 2.24 -7.37
N THR A 23 -4.94 1.92 -8.65
CA THR A 23 -4.03 2.38 -9.70
C THR A 23 -4.69 3.58 -10.39
N PRO A 24 -4.25 4.82 -10.13
CA PRO A 24 -4.81 5.99 -10.80
C PRO A 24 -4.53 5.91 -12.32
N THR A 25 -5.57 5.95 -13.14
CA THR A 25 -5.44 6.04 -14.60
C THR A 25 -5.45 7.52 -15.00
N GLY A 26 -4.31 8.04 -15.45
CA GLY A 26 -4.19 9.44 -15.87
C GLY A 26 -3.36 10.33 -14.93
N ALA A 27 -2.20 9.85 -14.51
CA ALA A 27 -1.23 10.68 -13.80
C ALA A 27 -0.68 11.78 -14.73
N ILE A 28 -0.96 13.04 -14.39
CA ILE A 28 -0.49 14.23 -15.13
C ILE A 28 0.67 14.85 -14.36
N ASN A 29 1.72 15.24 -15.08
CA ASN A 29 2.90 15.90 -14.51
C ASN A 29 2.52 17.14 -13.70
N CYS A 30 3.25 17.37 -12.60
CA CYS A 30 3.09 18.47 -11.64
C CYS A 30 1.78 18.44 -10.83
N LEU A 31 1.03 17.34 -10.86
CA LEU A 31 -0.15 17.13 -10.03
C LEU A 31 0.10 16.03 -8.99
N ASN A 32 -0.60 16.12 -7.85
CA ASN A 32 -0.62 15.05 -6.86
C ASN A 32 -1.66 13.99 -7.22
N GLN A 33 -1.29 12.73 -7.07
CA GLN A 33 -2.18 11.57 -7.16
C GLN A 33 -2.19 10.82 -5.82
N ALA A 34 -3.38 10.42 -5.38
CA ALA A 34 -3.54 9.64 -4.16
C ALA A 34 -3.47 8.15 -4.47
N ILE A 35 -2.48 7.48 -3.88
CA ILE A 35 -2.34 6.02 -3.92
C ILE A 35 -2.75 5.49 -2.57
N SER A 36 -3.73 4.61 -2.56
CA SER A 36 -4.35 4.01 -1.39
C SER A 36 -4.42 2.50 -1.57
N TRP A 37 -4.20 1.79 -0.49
CA TRP A 37 -4.31 0.35 -0.43
C TRP A 37 -5.00 -0.10 0.85
N VAL A 38 -5.55 -1.30 0.79
CA VAL A 38 -6.18 -1.99 1.92
C VAL A 38 -5.60 -3.40 1.99
N GLY A 39 -5.40 -3.89 3.21
CA GLY A 39 -4.77 -5.19 3.47
C GLY A 39 -3.24 -5.11 3.45
N GLY A 40 -2.62 -6.27 3.60
CA GLY A 40 -1.18 -6.40 3.80
C GLY A 40 -0.72 -6.01 5.21
N THR A 41 0.58 -6.10 5.43
CA THR A 41 1.24 -5.66 6.67
C THR A 41 2.51 -4.94 6.24
N GLY A 42 2.65 -3.69 6.71
CA GLY A 42 3.80 -2.86 6.35
C GLY A 42 5.12 -3.42 6.92
N PRO A 43 6.26 -2.85 6.49
CA PRO A 43 6.38 -1.68 5.61
C PRO A 43 6.02 -1.97 4.14
N TYR A 44 5.39 -1.01 3.47
CA TYR A 44 4.96 -1.13 2.07
C TYR A 44 5.97 -0.51 1.11
N THR A 45 5.99 -1.06 -0.11
CA THR A 45 6.71 -0.51 -1.27
C THR A 45 5.71 -0.23 -2.38
N ILE A 46 5.74 0.98 -2.94
CA ILE A 46 4.98 1.36 -4.13
C ILE A 46 5.96 1.52 -5.29
N GLN A 47 5.66 0.87 -6.40
CA GLN A 47 6.37 1.06 -7.66
C GLN A 47 5.38 1.67 -8.65
N ILE A 48 5.82 2.69 -9.38
CA ILE A 48 5.05 3.32 -10.44
C ILE A 48 5.58 2.78 -11.76
N GLN A 49 4.79 1.98 -12.46
CA GLN A 49 5.13 1.44 -13.78
C GLN A 49 4.41 2.22 -14.89
N PRO A 50 5.01 2.31 -16.09
CA PRO A 50 4.40 2.98 -17.22
C PRO A 50 3.18 2.21 -17.75
N GLY A 51 2.16 2.94 -18.19
CA GLY A 51 1.00 2.42 -18.93
C GLY A 51 0.14 1.41 -18.18
N GLY A 52 0.29 1.30 -16.85
CA GLY A 52 -0.37 0.28 -16.04
C GLY A 52 0.13 -1.14 -16.31
N ASP A 53 1.30 -1.30 -16.95
CA ASP A 53 1.92 -2.60 -17.21
C ASP A 53 2.88 -2.97 -16.06
N PRO A 54 2.51 -3.93 -15.18
CA PRO A 54 3.33 -4.30 -14.03
C PRO A 54 4.62 -5.03 -14.41
N THR A 55 4.81 -5.40 -15.68
CA THR A 55 6.01 -6.10 -16.16
C THR A 55 7.14 -5.17 -16.58
N GLN A 56 6.84 -3.88 -16.76
CA GLN A 56 7.82 -2.87 -17.12
C GLN A 56 8.65 -2.41 -15.92
N ALA A 57 9.83 -1.85 -16.20
CA ALA A 57 10.65 -1.22 -15.18
C ALA A 57 9.88 -0.06 -14.53
N ALA A 58 10.01 0.07 -13.21
CA ALA A 58 9.38 1.15 -12.47
C ALA A 58 10.05 2.50 -12.82
N LEU A 59 9.23 3.49 -13.12
CA LEU A 59 9.62 4.90 -13.26
C LEU A 59 10.08 5.45 -11.90
N GLU A 60 9.28 5.17 -10.87
CA GLU A 60 9.53 5.62 -9.51
C GLU A 60 9.30 4.48 -8.51
N THR A 61 10.04 4.49 -7.40
CA THR A 61 9.90 3.50 -6.32
C THR A 61 9.97 4.19 -4.96
N PHE A 62 8.94 3.95 -4.14
CA PHE A 62 8.82 4.44 -2.78
C PHE A 62 8.83 3.26 -1.82
N THR A 63 9.69 3.29 -0.80
CA THR A 63 9.86 2.19 0.17
C THR A 63 9.65 2.67 1.59
N GLY A 64 9.41 1.74 2.53
CA GLY A 64 9.30 2.07 3.96
C GLY A 64 7.99 2.79 4.32
N LEU A 65 6.96 2.69 3.48
CA LEU A 65 5.68 3.35 3.74
C LEU A 65 4.95 2.64 4.88
N ALA A 66 4.56 3.41 5.90
CA ALA A 66 3.90 2.86 7.09
C ALA A 66 2.39 2.79 6.96
N ALA A 67 1.78 3.65 6.14
CA ALA A 67 0.33 3.82 6.06
C ALA A 67 -0.16 4.25 4.67
N SER A 68 -1.42 3.92 4.41
CA SER A 68 -2.25 4.35 3.28
C SER A 68 -3.16 5.50 3.74
N PRO A 69 -3.41 6.54 2.92
CA PRO A 69 -2.91 6.76 1.56
C PRO A 69 -1.54 7.45 1.50
N TYR A 70 -0.84 7.24 0.39
CA TYR A 70 0.35 7.96 -0.04
C TYR A 70 0.02 9.01 -1.10
N SER A 71 0.49 10.24 -0.90
CA SER A 71 0.39 11.31 -1.90
C SER A 71 1.64 11.27 -2.79
N TRP A 72 1.48 10.81 -4.02
CA TRP A 72 2.54 10.82 -5.03
C TRP A 72 2.48 12.13 -5.83
N PHE A 73 3.58 12.87 -5.85
CA PHE A 73 3.75 14.03 -6.73
C PHE A 73 4.30 13.55 -8.07
N VAL A 74 3.51 13.70 -9.13
CA VAL A 74 3.85 13.15 -10.45
C VAL A 74 4.95 14.01 -11.09
N THR A 75 6.18 13.49 -11.13
CA THR A 75 7.30 14.14 -11.84
C THR A 75 7.44 13.69 -13.29
N GLU A 76 6.99 12.47 -13.59
CA GLU A 76 6.92 11.90 -14.94
C GLU A 76 5.55 11.28 -15.17
N ALA A 77 4.98 11.47 -16.36
CA ALA A 77 3.69 10.86 -16.69
C ALA A 77 3.87 9.33 -16.75
N ALA A 78 3.00 8.61 -16.03
CA ALA A 78 2.95 7.16 -16.04
C ALA A 78 2.15 6.63 -17.24
#